data_AF-R0GXL1-F1
#
_entry.id   AF-R0GXL1-F1
#
_cell.length_a   1.000
_cell.length_b   1.000
_cell.length_c   1.000
_cell.angle_alpha   90.00
_cell.angle_beta   90.00
_cell.angle_gamma   90.00
#
_symmetry.space_group_name_H-M   'P 1'
#
loop_
_entity.id
_entity.type
_entity.pdbx_description
1 polymer ?
#
loop_
_entity_poly.entity_id
_entity_poly.type
_entity_poly.pdbx_seq_one_letter_code
_entity_poly.pdbx_strand_id
1 'polypeptide(L)'
;MKKFHQRDEQKTDSSKSTETKKRKNMRRLGGGGLSLQTFANMKSDNNRYNPALIKKQKEFYKNAKYVSKFRKSMKQQNLHDKNETGESSKIDDNNDIDAKQKGKSNKRIGVEDLYKQTKEEMEKARMEREATFQAKKEAKQEAESRRKVAKGKMMRKTRHGQPVMKYRIEHLLESIKKSAGIDESA
;
A
#
# COMPACT_ATOMS: atom_id res chain seq x y z
N MET A 1 12.11 62.72 36.96
CA MET A 1 11.15 61.77 36.36
C MET A 1 11.35 61.75 34.85
N LYS A 2 11.91 60.66 34.28
CA LYS A 2 12.10 60.50 32.83
C LYS A 2 10.84 59.85 32.23
N LYS A 3 10.26 60.47 31.20
CA LYS A 3 9.10 59.97 30.46
C LYS A 3 9.57 58.93 29.44
N PHE A 4 8.94 57.75 29.41
CA PHE A 4 9.13 56.76 28.35
C PHE A 4 8.13 57.04 27.22
N HIS A 5 8.61 57.20 25.99
CA HIS A 5 7.78 57.16 24.79
C HIS A 5 7.49 55.70 24.43
N GLN A 6 6.20 55.36 24.37
CA GLN A 6 5.73 54.14 23.72
C GLN A 6 5.86 54.32 22.21
N ARG A 7 6.46 53.33 21.54
CA ARG A 7 6.63 53.27 20.09
C ARG A 7 5.53 52.35 19.57
N ASP A 8 4.64 52.87 18.74
CA ASP A 8 3.56 52.13 18.09
C ASP A 8 4.15 51.02 17.19
N GLU A 9 3.90 49.76 17.53
CA GLU A 9 4.19 48.64 16.65
C GLU A 9 3.10 48.54 15.57
N GLN A 10 3.43 49.01 14.37
CA GLN A 10 2.67 48.75 13.16
C GLN A 10 2.66 47.23 12.89
N LYS A 11 1.50 46.59 13.05
CA LYS A 11 1.25 45.22 12.61
C LYS A 11 1.33 45.15 11.09
N THR A 12 2.45 44.66 10.56
CA THR A 12 2.53 44.31 9.14
C THR A 12 1.80 42.99 8.87
N ASP A 13 0.89 42.99 7.89
CA ASP A 13 0.06 41.89 7.36
C ASP A 13 0.83 40.68 6.75
N SER A 14 2.09 40.48 7.14
CA SER A 14 2.97 39.44 6.57
C SER A 14 2.57 38.01 6.99
N SER A 15 1.82 37.86 8.09
CA SER A 15 1.42 36.57 8.66
C SER A 15 0.46 35.78 7.75
N LYS A 16 -0.48 36.44 7.05
CA LYS A 16 -1.41 35.78 6.11
C LYS A 16 -0.70 35.13 4.92
N SER A 17 0.39 35.74 4.44
CA SER A 17 1.12 35.24 3.26
C SER A 17 1.94 33.96 3.55
N THR A 18 2.46 33.83 4.77
CA THR A 18 3.25 32.65 5.18
C THR A 18 2.34 31.47 5.47
N GLU A 19 1.16 31.71 6.04
CA GLU A 19 0.21 30.65 6.38
C GLU A 19 -0.40 30.00 5.13
N THR A 20 -0.74 30.80 4.11
CA THR A 20 -1.23 30.27 2.82
C THR A 20 -0.16 29.45 2.09
N LYS A 21 1.11 29.85 2.16
CA LYS A 21 2.24 29.09 1.60
C LYS A 21 2.48 27.76 2.35
N LYS A 22 2.39 27.76 3.69
CA LYS A 22 2.48 26.54 4.51
C LYS A 22 1.34 25.55 4.21
N ARG A 23 0.09 26.03 4.10
CA ARG A 23 -1.06 25.18 3.71
C ARG A 23 -0.92 24.60 2.30
N LYS A 24 -0.39 25.35 1.33
CA LYS A 24 -0.11 24.85 -0.02
C LYS A 24 1.01 23.79 -0.03
N ASN A 25 2.07 23.98 0.75
CA ASN A 25 3.16 22.99 0.86
C ASN A 25 2.70 21.70 1.54
N MET A 26 1.85 21.78 2.58
CA MET A 26 1.25 20.59 3.19
C MET A 26 0.45 19.77 2.17
N ARG A 27 -0.35 20.42 1.31
CA ARG A 27 -1.12 19.70 0.26
C ARG A 27 -0.25 19.02 -0.80
N ARG A 28 0.94 19.57 -1.11
CA ARG A 28 1.89 18.98 -2.09
C ARG A 28 2.64 17.77 -1.55
N LEU A 29 2.77 17.63 -0.22
CA LEU A 29 3.42 16.50 0.44
C LEU A 29 2.43 15.40 0.91
N GLY A 30 1.22 15.36 0.35
CA GLY A 30 0.20 14.39 0.77
C GLY A 30 -0.49 14.77 2.08
N GLY A 31 -0.70 16.07 2.29
CA GLY A 31 -1.17 16.67 3.54
C GLY A 31 -2.41 15.99 4.14
N GLY A 32 -2.21 15.47 5.34
CA GLY A 32 -3.22 14.79 6.15
C GLY A 32 -2.94 13.29 6.26
N GLY A 33 -1.78 12.91 6.79
CA GLY A 33 -1.57 11.54 7.25
C GLY A 33 -2.63 11.15 8.29
N LEU A 34 -2.88 9.84 8.42
CA LEU A 34 -3.78 9.32 9.46
C LEU A 34 -3.42 9.93 10.82
N SER A 35 -4.44 10.30 11.61
CA SER A 35 -4.17 10.86 12.93
C SER A 35 -3.40 9.83 13.78
N LEU A 36 -2.57 10.31 14.71
CA LEU A 36 -1.80 9.45 15.60
C LEU A 36 -2.72 8.46 16.34
N GLN A 37 -3.92 8.90 16.70
CA GLN A 37 -4.97 8.07 17.29
C GLN A 37 -5.42 6.95 16.34
N THR A 38 -5.59 7.22 15.05
CA THR A 38 -5.90 6.17 14.07
C THR A 38 -4.76 5.17 13.94
N PHE A 39 -3.51 5.63 13.94
CA PHE A 39 -2.34 4.74 13.88
C PHE A 39 -2.20 3.84 15.11
N ALA A 40 -2.46 4.38 16.30
CA ALA A 40 -2.46 3.61 17.55
C ALA A 40 -3.61 2.58 17.56
N ASN A 41 -4.82 3.01 17.19
CA ASN A 41 -6.01 2.15 17.22
C ASN A 41 -5.96 1.03 16.16
N MET A 42 -5.26 1.24 15.04
CA MET A 42 -5.09 0.23 13.98
C MET A 42 -4.41 -1.06 14.47
N LYS A 43 -3.67 -1.01 15.58
CA LYS A 43 -3.08 -2.20 16.21
C LYS A 43 -3.88 -2.75 17.40
N SER A 44 -4.73 -1.94 18.02
CA SER A 44 -5.52 -2.34 19.21
C SER A 44 -6.89 -2.91 18.86
N ASP A 45 -7.44 -2.57 17.70
CA ASP A 45 -8.71 -3.11 17.26
C ASP A 45 -8.53 -4.57 16.82
N ASN A 46 -8.84 -5.49 17.74
CA ASN A 46 -8.99 -6.93 17.50
C ASN A 46 -10.16 -7.28 16.54
N ASN A 47 -10.58 -6.34 15.70
CA ASN A 47 -11.65 -6.54 14.74
C ASN A 47 -11.10 -7.33 13.55
N ARG A 48 -11.18 -8.66 13.72
CA ARG A 48 -10.73 -9.69 12.78
C ARG A 48 -11.12 -9.34 11.35
N TYR A 49 -10.14 -9.51 10.46
CA TYR A 49 -10.27 -9.39 9.02
C TYR A 49 -11.54 -10.10 8.51
N ASN A 50 -12.58 -9.31 8.19
CA ASN A 50 -13.81 -9.81 7.57
C ASN A 50 -13.83 -9.40 6.09
N PRO A 51 -13.54 -10.34 5.16
CA PRO A 51 -13.44 -10.02 3.75
C PRO A 51 -14.75 -9.49 3.14
N ALA A 52 -15.91 -9.90 3.68
CA ALA A 52 -17.22 -9.46 3.18
C ALA A 52 -17.47 -7.98 3.48
N LEU A 53 -17.15 -7.53 4.71
CA LEU A 53 -17.28 -6.12 5.10
C LEU A 53 -16.32 -5.23 4.33
N ILE A 54 -15.07 -5.67 4.15
CA ILE A 54 -14.07 -4.94 3.36
C ILE A 54 -14.52 -4.81 1.90
N LYS A 55 -15.04 -5.88 1.31
CA LYS A 55 -15.59 -5.86 -0.05
C LYS A 55 -16.76 -4.88 -0.16
N LYS A 56 -17.70 -4.91 0.79
CA LYS A 56 -18.85 -3.97 0.83
C LYS A 56 -18.39 -2.51 0.91
N GLN A 57 -17.41 -2.21 1.76
CA GLN A 57 -16.89 -0.85 1.90
C GLN A 57 -16.18 -0.36 0.63
N LYS A 58 -15.39 -1.24 -0.02
CA LYS A 58 -14.73 -0.94 -1.31
C LYS A 58 -15.74 -0.64 -2.42
N GLU A 59 -16.76 -1.49 -2.56
CA GLU A 59 -17.82 -1.30 -3.55
C GLU A 59 -18.62 -0.03 -3.29
N PHE A 60 -18.97 0.25 -2.02
CA PHE A 60 -19.66 1.50 -1.65
C PHE A 60 -18.87 2.74 -2.08
N TYR A 61 -17.56 2.77 -1.79
CA TYR A 61 -16.70 3.88 -2.19
C TYR A 61 -16.59 4.02 -3.72
N LYS A 62 -16.45 2.90 -4.43
CA LYS A 62 -16.41 2.86 -5.90
C LYS A 62 -17.71 3.42 -6.50
N ASN A 63 -18.86 3.00 -5.96
CA ASN A 63 -20.17 3.46 -6.39
C ASN A 63 -20.39 4.94 -6.09
N ALA A 64 -20.02 5.41 -4.89
CA ALA A 64 -20.08 6.84 -4.55
C ALA A 64 -19.23 7.68 -5.51
N LYS A 65 -18.05 7.19 -5.90
CA LYS A 65 -17.21 7.85 -6.91
C LYS A 65 -17.91 7.92 -8.26
N TYR A 66 -18.52 6.84 -8.73
CA TYR A 66 -19.26 6.85 -10.00
C TYR A 66 -20.48 7.77 -9.97
N VAL A 67 -21.29 7.74 -8.90
CA VAL A 67 -22.41 8.66 -8.71
C VAL A 67 -21.93 10.10 -8.71
N SER A 68 -20.81 10.41 -8.03
CA SER A 68 -20.25 11.77 -8.03
C SER A 68 -19.78 12.20 -9.43
N LYS A 69 -19.17 11.28 -10.20
CA LYS A 69 -18.73 11.54 -11.58
C LYS A 69 -19.94 11.80 -12.49
N PHE A 70 -20.97 10.96 -12.40
CA PHE A 70 -22.21 11.12 -13.15
C PHE A 70 -22.93 12.42 -12.80
N ARG A 71 -23.06 12.75 -11.50
CA ARG A 71 -23.65 14.02 -11.09
C ARG A 71 -22.87 15.24 -11.61
N LYS A 72 -21.55 15.13 -11.75
CA LYS A 72 -20.71 16.19 -12.36
C LYS A 72 -20.94 16.29 -13.87
N SER A 73 -20.98 15.18 -14.60
CA SER A 73 -21.24 15.21 -16.05
C SER A 73 -22.64 15.72 -16.37
N MET A 74 -23.65 15.30 -15.59
CA MET A 74 -25.02 15.82 -15.72
C MET A 74 -25.08 17.33 -15.48
N LYS A 75 -24.35 17.85 -14.48
CA LYS A 75 -24.26 19.30 -14.27
C LYS A 75 -23.59 20.03 -15.44
N GLN A 76 -22.58 19.44 -16.06
CA GLN A 76 -21.93 20.01 -17.24
C GLN A 76 -22.85 20.03 -18.46
N GLN A 77 -23.64 18.97 -18.68
CA GLN A 77 -24.66 18.93 -19.74
C GLN A 77 -25.76 19.97 -19.48
N ASN A 78 -26.27 20.07 -18.26
CA ASN A 78 -27.25 21.10 -17.89
C ASN A 78 -26.71 22.54 -18.01
N LEU A 79 -25.40 22.76 -17.98
CA LEU A 79 -24.78 24.06 -18.27
C LEU A 79 -24.68 24.29 -19.78
N HIS A 80 -24.43 23.25 -20.57
CA HIS A 80 -24.44 23.33 -22.03
C HIS A 80 -25.85 23.61 -22.56
N ASP A 81 -26.85 22.90 -22.06
CA ASP A 81 -28.27 23.08 -22.46
C ASP A 81 -28.81 24.47 -22.08
N LYS A 82 -28.28 25.10 -21.02
CA LYS A 82 -28.63 26.48 -20.62
C LYS A 82 -27.90 27.56 -21.42
N ASN A 83 -26.77 27.24 -22.03
CA ASN A 83 -26.00 28.18 -22.86
C ASN A 83 -26.43 28.13 -24.34
N GLU A 84 -27.24 27.17 -24.75
CA GLU A 84 -27.88 27.14 -26.06
C GLU A 84 -29.12 28.05 -26.14
N THR A 85 -29.47 28.74 -25.04
CA THR A 85 -30.58 29.71 -25.00
C THR A 85 -30.17 30.97 -24.23
N GLY A 86 -29.31 31.81 -24.80
CA GLY A 86 -29.19 33.20 -24.36
C GLY A 86 -27.79 33.82 -24.36
N GLU A 87 -27.62 34.79 -25.28
CA GLU A 87 -26.78 35.98 -25.19
C GLU A 87 -25.25 35.88 -25.13
N SER A 88 -24.67 36.30 -26.27
CA SER A 88 -23.31 36.80 -26.42
C SER A 88 -23.03 38.02 -25.53
N SER A 89 -21.91 38.01 -24.79
CA SER A 89 -21.21 39.25 -24.41
C SER A 89 -19.68 39.11 -24.41
N LYS A 90 -19.13 39.89 -25.33
CA LYS A 90 -17.79 40.42 -25.60
C LYS A 90 -16.78 40.69 -24.44
N ILE A 91 -15.49 40.50 -24.80
CA ILE A 91 -14.28 41.34 -24.51
C ILE A 91 -13.68 41.19 -23.07
N ASP A 92 -12.39 40.91 -22.85
CA ASP A 92 -11.25 41.76 -23.22
C ASP A 92 -9.88 41.06 -23.38
N ASP A 93 -9.00 41.79 -24.04
CA ASP A 93 -7.79 41.43 -24.77
C ASP A 93 -6.49 41.58 -23.95
N ASN A 94 -5.45 40.86 -24.39
CA ASN A 94 -4.00 41.12 -24.28
C ASN A 94 -3.30 41.24 -22.90
N ASN A 95 -2.26 40.41 -22.70
CA ASN A 95 -0.91 40.89 -22.41
C ASN A 95 0.18 39.82 -22.59
N ASP A 96 1.12 40.17 -23.46
CA ASP A 96 2.55 39.85 -23.54
C ASP A 96 3.08 38.43 -23.80
N ILE A 97 3.46 38.29 -25.06
CA ILE A 97 4.56 37.50 -25.62
C ILE A 97 5.89 37.96 -24.99
N ASP A 98 6.59 37.06 -24.28
CA ASP A 98 8.03 36.75 -24.42
C ASP A 98 8.66 36.25 -23.12
N ALA A 99 8.92 34.95 -23.06
CA ALA A 99 9.97 34.40 -22.20
C ALA A 99 10.48 33.07 -22.78
N LYS A 100 11.23 33.16 -23.89
CA LYS A 100 12.15 32.11 -24.33
C LYS A 100 13.25 31.94 -23.27
N GLN A 101 13.17 30.92 -22.40
CA GLN A 101 14.36 30.37 -21.75
C GLN A 101 14.31 28.84 -21.56
N LYS A 102 15.23 28.20 -22.30
CA LYS A 102 16.01 27.00 -21.93
C LYS A 102 15.25 25.66 -21.88
N GLY A 103 15.14 25.05 -23.05
CA GLY A 103 14.89 23.62 -23.19
C GLY A 103 16.04 22.79 -22.66
N LYS A 104 15.93 22.31 -21.42
CA LYS A 104 16.42 20.97 -21.09
C LYS A 104 15.39 20.01 -21.65
N SER A 105 15.69 19.43 -22.83
CA SER A 105 14.88 18.35 -23.37
C SER A 105 15.02 17.14 -22.45
N ASN A 106 14.18 17.08 -21.42
CA ASN A 106 13.82 15.80 -20.82
C ASN A 106 13.28 14.97 -21.98
N LYS A 107 14.09 14.02 -22.46
CA LYS A 107 13.70 13.05 -23.49
C LYS A 107 12.38 12.48 -23.01
N ARG A 108 11.28 12.84 -23.68
CA ARG A 108 9.94 12.39 -23.29
C ARG A 108 9.97 10.89 -23.47
N ILE A 109 10.12 10.15 -22.37
CA ILE A 109 10.03 8.69 -22.37
C ILE A 109 8.71 8.39 -23.07
N GLY A 110 8.79 7.67 -24.19
CA GLY A 110 7.62 7.41 -25.01
C GLY A 110 6.59 6.68 -24.16
N VAL A 111 5.29 6.95 -24.39
CA VAL A 111 4.21 6.19 -23.75
C VAL A 111 4.41 4.69 -23.96
N GLU A 112 4.99 4.32 -25.11
CA GLU A 112 5.40 2.96 -25.47
C GLU A 112 6.51 2.39 -24.57
N ASP A 113 7.51 3.19 -24.22
CA ASP A 113 8.63 2.76 -23.37
C ASP A 113 8.16 2.50 -21.92
N LEU A 114 7.23 3.32 -21.42
CA LEU A 114 6.57 3.11 -20.12
C LEU A 114 5.73 1.83 -20.13
N TYR A 115 5.07 1.53 -21.24
CA TYR A 115 4.26 0.32 -21.36
C TYR A 115 5.12 -0.95 -21.37
N LYS A 116 6.26 -0.92 -22.06
CA LYS A 116 7.23 -2.02 -22.06
C LYS A 116 7.85 -2.23 -20.68
N GLN A 117 8.29 -1.16 -20.01
CA GLN A 117 8.85 -1.22 -18.67
C GLN A 117 7.85 -1.81 -17.65
N THR A 118 6.59 -1.35 -17.67
CA THR A 118 5.56 -1.86 -16.74
C THR A 118 5.21 -3.32 -16.98
N LYS A 119 5.24 -3.81 -18.24
CA LYS A 119 5.08 -5.24 -18.54
C LYS A 119 6.25 -6.07 -18.01
N GLU A 120 7.48 -5.64 -18.27
CA GLU A 120 8.67 -6.35 -17.82
C GLU A 120 8.74 -6.44 -16.29
N GLU A 121 8.40 -5.36 -15.58
CA GLU A 121 8.32 -5.35 -14.12
C GLU A 121 7.23 -6.28 -13.59
N MET A 122 6.06 -6.31 -14.24
CA MET A 122 4.95 -7.19 -13.84
C MET A 122 5.29 -8.67 -14.06
N GLU A 123 5.97 -9.00 -15.17
CA GLU A 123 6.43 -10.36 -15.46
C GLU A 123 7.53 -10.81 -14.49
N LYS A 124 8.51 -9.95 -14.17
CA LYS A 124 9.52 -10.24 -13.15
C LYS A 124 8.88 -10.47 -11.78
N ALA A 125 7.94 -9.62 -11.37
CA ALA A 125 7.20 -9.79 -10.11
C ALA A 125 6.35 -11.07 -10.09
N ARG A 126 5.89 -11.56 -11.25
CA ARG A 126 5.18 -12.83 -11.36
C ARG A 126 6.14 -14.01 -11.22
N MET A 127 7.29 -13.96 -11.89
CA MET A 127 8.35 -14.97 -11.80
C MET A 127 8.90 -15.11 -10.39
N GLU A 128 9.19 -14.00 -9.70
CA GLU A 128 9.67 -14.03 -8.32
C GLU A 128 8.64 -14.65 -7.36
N ARG A 129 7.36 -14.27 -7.50
CA ARG A 129 6.29 -14.89 -6.70
C ARG A 129 6.16 -16.37 -6.96
N GLU A 130 6.22 -16.78 -8.22
CA GLU A 130 6.15 -18.19 -8.59
C GLU A 130 7.33 -18.98 -8.02
N ALA A 131 8.56 -18.45 -8.09
CA ALA A 131 9.74 -19.05 -7.49
C ALA A 131 9.60 -19.21 -5.96
N THR A 132 9.13 -18.16 -5.26
CA THR A 132 8.91 -18.28 -3.80
C THR A 132 7.81 -19.28 -3.45
N PHE A 133 6.79 -19.41 -4.30
CA PHE A 133 5.72 -20.36 -4.09
C PHE A 133 6.19 -21.80 -4.32
N GLN A 134 6.98 -22.04 -5.37
CA GLN A 134 7.58 -23.34 -5.65
C GLN A 134 8.54 -23.76 -4.52
N ALA A 135 9.43 -22.87 -4.07
CA ALA A 135 10.34 -23.15 -2.95
C ALA A 135 9.58 -23.51 -1.66
N LYS A 136 8.50 -22.77 -1.34
CA LYS A 136 7.64 -23.10 -0.18
C LYS A 136 6.93 -24.44 -0.34
N LYS A 137 6.50 -24.77 -1.56
CA LYS A 137 5.84 -26.04 -1.86
C LYS A 137 6.80 -27.22 -1.69
N GLU A 138 8.02 -27.09 -2.19
CA GLU A 138 9.07 -28.11 -2.05
C GLU A 138 9.45 -28.32 -0.59
N ALA A 139 9.73 -27.25 0.16
CA ALA A 139 10.02 -27.34 1.59
C ALA A 139 8.90 -28.03 2.39
N LYS A 140 7.63 -27.76 2.02
CA LYS A 140 6.48 -28.43 2.62
C LYS A 140 6.44 -29.92 2.28
N GLN A 141 6.68 -30.28 1.02
CA GLN A 141 6.70 -31.67 0.57
C GLN A 141 7.83 -32.46 1.23
N GLU A 142 9.00 -31.85 1.40
CA GLU A 142 10.13 -32.46 2.09
C GLU A 142 9.84 -32.67 3.59
N ALA A 143 9.30 -31.67 4.27
CA ALA A 143 8.88 -31.82 5.66
C ALA A 143 7.80 -32.91 5.82
N GLU A 144 6.86 -32.99 4.87
CA GLU A 144 5.82 -34.02 4.87
C GLU A 144 6.37 -35.42 4.59
N SER A 145 7.33 -35.57 3.67
CA SER A 145 7.97 -36.86 3.37
C SER A 145 8.75 -37.36 4.58
N ARG A 146 9.54 -36.49 5.23
CA ARG A 146 10.24 -36.78 6.49
C ARG A 146 9.26 -37.22 7.59
N ARG A 147 8.15 -36.49 7.76
CA ARG A 147 7.09 -36.84 8.72
C ARG A 147 6.45 -38.19 8.41
N LYS A 148 6.15 -38.50 7.14
CA LYS A 148 5.56 -39.78 6.73
C LYS A 148 6.49 -40.95 7.01
N VAL A 149 7.79 -40.81 6.74
CA VAL A 149 8.79 -41.85 7.04
C VAL A 149 8.89 -42.09 8.55
N ALA A 150 9.03 -41.03 9.35
CA ALA A 150 9.09 -41.14 10.81
C ALA A 150 7.81 -41.79 11.38
N LYS A 151 6.63 -41.31 10.95
CA LYS A 151 5.34 -41.88 11.35
C LYS A 151 5.20 -43.34 10.92
N GLY A 152 5.65 -43.67 9.71
CA GLY A 152 5.64 -45.02 9.17
C GLY A 152 6.45 -45.99 10.02
N LYS A 153 7.68 -45.60 10.41
CA LYS A 153 8.54 -46.38 11.33
C LYS A 153 7.86 -46.56 12.70
N MET A 154 7.31 -45.50 13.27
CA MET A 154 6.64 -45.53 14.58
C MET A 154 5.35 -46.37 14.62
N MET A 155 4.63 -46.44 13.49
CA MET A 155 3.40 -47.23 13.36
C MET A 155 3.66 -48.68 12.93
N ARG A 156 4.91 -49.09 12.68
CA ARG A 156 5.23 -50.50 12.38
C ARG A 156 4.87 -51.37 13.58
N LYS A 157 4.19 -52.48 13.29
CA LYS A 157 3.77 -53.49 14.27
C LYS A 157 4.49 -54.81 14.03
N THR A 158 4.73 -55.54 15.11
CA THR A 158 5.18 -56.93 15.11
C THR A 158 4.04 -57.85 14.68
N ARG A 159 4.33 -59.15 14.51
CA ARG A 159 3.33 -60.18 14.16
C ARG A 159 2.13 -60.20 15.12
N HIS A 160 2.32 -59.84 16.38
CA HIS A 160 1.27 -59.79 17.41
C HIS A 160 0.61 -58.40 17.55
N GLY A 161 0.87 -57.47 16.64
CA GLY A 161 0.22 -56.15 16.62
C GLY A 161 0.83 -55.10 17.56
N GLN A 162 1.78 -55.49 18.41
CA GLN A 162 2.54 -54.56 19.26
C GLN A 162 3.50 -53.73 18.40
N PRO A 163 3.70 -52.42 18.66
CA PRO A 163 4.62 -51.66 17.83
C PRO A 163 6.08 -52.09 18.03
N VAL A 164 6.83 -52.05 16.94
CA VAL A 164 8.21 -52.52 16.90
C VAL A 164 9.08 -51.66 17.80
N MET A 165 9.65 -52.27 18.84
CA MET A 165 10.39 -51.55 19.89
C MET A 165 11.64 -50.85 19.35
N LYS A 166 12.31 -51.40 18.34
CA LYS A 166 13.47 -50.78 17.68
C LYS A 166 13.20 -49.32 17.31
N TYR A 167 12.13 -49.06 16.55
CA TYR A 167 11.81 -47.71 16.07
C TYR A 167 11.31 -46.78 17.18
N ARG A 168 10.64 -47.32 18.21
CA ARG A 168 10.21 -46.53 19.37
C ARG A 168 11.38 -46.06 20.21
N ILE A 169 12.33 -46.96 20.48
CA ILE A 169 13.54 -46.65 21.25
C ILE A 169 14.37 -45.61 20.48
N GLU A 170 14.57 -45.79 19.17
CA GLU A 170 15.24 -44.79 18.31
C GLU A 170 14.60 -43.40 18.45
N HIS A 171 13.27 -43.30 18.41
CA HIS A 171 12.57 -42.01 18.54
C HIS A 171 12.70 -41.39 19.93
N LEU A 172 12.65 -42.19 21.00
CA LEU A 172 12.86 -41.72 22.37
C LEU A 172 14.29 -41.18 22.53
N LEU A 173 15.29 -41.91 22.03
CA LEU A 173 16.69 -41.48 22.06
C LEU A 173 16.90 -40.19 21.24
N GLU A 174 16.32 -40.10 20.05
CA GLU A 174 16.37 -38.89 19.21
C GLU A 174 15.72 -37.69 19.91
N SER A 175 14.60 -37.90 20.61
CA SER A 175 13.91 -36.84 21.37
C SER A 175 14.75 -36.37 22.56
N ILE A 176 15.40 -37.29 23.28
CA ILE A 176 16.31 -36.98 24.37
C ILE A 176 17.52 -36.20 23.84
N LYS A 177 18.16 -36.67 22.77
CA LYS A 177 19.30 -35.98 22.13
C LYS A 177 18.94 -34.56 21.72
N LYS A 178 17.79 -34.36 21.07
CA LYS A 178 17.27 -33.02 20.71
C LYS A 178 17.01 -32.14 21.92
N SER A 179 16.41 -32.68 22.98
CA SER A 179 16.18 -31.92 24.22
C SER A 179 17.47 -31.56 24.96
N ALA A 180 18.52 -32.37 24.81
CA ALA A 180 19.82 -32.15 25.41
C ALA A 180 20.74 -31.27 24.54
N GLY A 181 20.33 -30.90 23.32
CA GLY A 181 21.14 -30.11 22.39
C GLY A 181 22.37 -30.86 21.85
N ILE A 182 22.37 -32.19 21.92
CA ILE A 182 23.45 -33.03 21.41
C ILE A 182 23.13 -33.35 19.94
N ASP A 183 23.28 -32.35 19.08
CA ASP A 183 23.19 -32.51 17.64
C ASP A 183 24.55 -32.96 17.09
N GLU A 184 24.76 -34.28 17.00
CA GLU A 184 25.88 -34.88 16.25
C GLU A 184 25.60 -34.82 14.74
N SER A 185 25.55 -33.61 14.19
CA SER A 185 25.64 -33.38 12.75
C SER A 185 26.93 -32.60 12.46
N ALA A 186 28.03 -33.36 12.41
CA ALA A 186 29.29 -33.00 11.79
C ALA A 186 29.62 -34.07 10.74
#